data_AF-A0A422N3Z9-F1
#
_entry.id   AF-A0A422N3Z9-F1
#
_cell.length_a   1.000
_cell.length_b   1.000
_cell.length_c   1.000
_cell.angle_alpha   90.00
_cell.angle_beta   90.00
_cell.angle_gamma   90.00
#
_symmetry.space_group_name_H-M   'P 1'
#
loop_
_entity.id
_entity.type
_entity.pdbx_description
1 polymer ?
#
loop_
_entity_poly.entity_id
_entity_poly.type
_entity_poly.pdbx_seq_one_letter_code
_entity_poly.pdbx_strand_id
1 'polypeptide(L)'
;MVIGAKVREKSTAAARYWRQLRFKTLRRQLVTPHEGEIRLPSASCAVHGAPLPPVRIKVSTSHEELLRWFQLEYFGFFHPISAKEEPEDGTNSDLCVHVGPPKSLGYPYTLVSEVINFTEAVRRGEEHAAREGTDLVGSPHSTRWITQPLLDGFVSRRVVAHVGLTSSNMPQTLALARRLSLELSPSDVSPYYCANELLSSWGLFGLPDPSSAEFRTDDVSRLVQLAHASTVIPMHQGLWINGAALCNDKGDAVLILGPRRSGKTTLALHSLATSSPRLRVVGLENFYLAEAGTLVAATPSPDESTVLLMGLPTSAKVGVGALLGTLRANPTLAEAARTFQLSPSTIQQLIRNNELTIWNIGSNHQIHIAEAFGRQRWCPTLIARLKGILLLNWDVQELSRPHSRLSTQVLKWEKREKSLGLLKTLAEGKSGALFKGHYLLRSLYDETNAMNLLEDFLFGANESSVPPLYEMRGSVSFDAAVKLIGSHILKQSYS
;
A
#
# COMPACT_ATOMS: atom_id res chain seq x y z
N MET A 1 7.47 1.29 49.23
CA MET A 1 7.75 2.41 48.30
C MET A 1 9.11 2.36 47.59
N VAL A 2 10.11 1.60 48.06
CA VAL A 2 11.50 1.62 47.53
C VAL A 2 11.66 0.94 46.14
N ILE A 3 10.82 -0.06 45.83
CA ILE A 3 10.87 -0.79 44.54
C ILE A 3 10.48 0.14 43.36
N GLY A 4 9.53 1.06 43.57
CA GLY A 4 9.09 1.99 42.53
C GLY A 4 10.12 3.06 42.15
N ALA A 5 10.97 3.49 43.09
CA ALA A 5 12.00 4.49 42.83
C ALA A 5 13.15 3.93 41.96
N LYS A 6 13.66 2.75 42.31
CA LYS A 6 14.72 2.07 41.54
C LYS A 6 14.27 1.67 40.13
N VAL A 7 13.01 1.27 39.96
CA VAL A 7 12.46 0.98 38.63
C VAL A 7 12.38 2.25 37.79
N ARG A 8 11.85 3.36 38.33
CA ARG A 8 11.79 4.66 37.63
C ARG A 8 13.17 5.20 37.25
N GLU A 9 14.17 5.04 38.11
CA GLU A 9 15.55 5.45 37.85
C GLU A 9 16.19 4.64 36.70
N LYS A 10 16.01 3.31 36.71
CA LYS A 10 16.46 2.45 35.59
C LYS A 10 15.73 2.75 34.28
N SER A 11 14.43 3.01 34.34
CA SER A 11 13.61 3.40 33.18
C SER A 11 14.06 4.72 32.56
N THR A 12 14.37 5.72 33.38
CA THR A 12 14.86 7.03 32.92
C THR A 12 16.29 6.96 32.37
N ALA A 13 17.15 6.14 32.97
CA ALA A 13 18.48 5.86 32.42
C ALA A 13 18.42 5.16 31.06
N ALA A 14 17.57 4.14 30.90
CA ALA A 14 17.36 3.44 29.63
C ALA A 14 16.78 4.38 28.55
N ALA A 15 15.83 5.25 28.93
CA ALA A 15 15.28 6.26 28.04
C ALA A 15 16.34 7.26 27.53
N ARG A 16 17.20 7.76 28.44
CA ARG A 16 18.31 8.65 28.08
C ARG A 16 19.32 7.96 27.16
N TYR A 17 19.65 6.71 27.46
CA TYR A 17 20.56 5.91 26.65
C TYR A 17 20.07 5.82 25.21
N TRP A 18 18.81 5.43 25.00
CA TRP A 18 18.26 5.33 23.64
C TRP A 18 18.21 6.66 22.89
N ARG A 19 17.96 7.79 23.57
CA ARG A 19 17.99 9.13 22.94
C ARG A 19 19.39 9.58 22.51
N GLN A 20 20.44 9.02 23.13
CA GLN A 20 21.84 9.30 22.79
C GLN A 20 22.40 8.30 21.75
N LEU A 21 21.61 7.31 21.32
CA LEU A 21 22.04 6.38 20.28
C LEU A 21 22.00 7.07 18.91
N ARG A 22 22.97 6.71 18.07
CA ARG A 22 22.92 6.93 16.63
C ARG A 22 22.24 5.75 15.95
N PHE A 23 21.48 6.00 14.89
CA PHE A 23 20.91 5.01 14.00
C PHE A 23 21.98 4.04 13.49
N LYS A 24 23.16 4.54 13.09
CA LYS A 24 24.28 3.67 12.67
C LYS A 24 24.72 2.70 13.77
N THR A 25 24.69 3.12 15.03
CA THR A 25 25.00 2.27 16.19
C THR A 25 23.90 1.23 16.40
N LEU A 26 22.63 1.63 16.37
CA LEU A 26 21.50 0.70 16.42
C LEU A 26 21.59 -0.37 15.33
N ARG A 27 21.88 0.06 14.10
CA ARG A 27 21.98 -0.82 12.94
C ARG A 27 23.07 -1.88 13.08
N ARG A 28 24.22 -1.53 13.65
CA ARG A 28 25.30 -2.51 13.95
C ARG A 28 24.88 -3.59 14.96
N GLN A 29 23.86 -3.34 15.78
CA GLN A 29 23.33 -4.31 16.75
C GLN A 29 22.26 -5.24 16.16
N LEU A 30 21.77 -4.93 14.95
CA LEU A 30 20.82 -5.74 14.20
C LEU A 30 21.62 -6.60 13.21
N VAL A 31 22.00 -7.80 13.63
CA VAL A 31 22.85 -8.67 12.81
C VAL A 31 22.02 -9.28 11.68
N THR A 32 22.34 -8.93 10.44
CA THR A 32 21.60 -9.34 9.24
C THR A 32 22.53 -9.98 8.19
N PRO A 33 22.93 -11.25 8.38
CA PRO A 33 23.93 -11.90 7.54
C PRO A 33 23.42 -12.27 6.14
N HIS A 34 22.10 -12.29 5.93
CA HIS A 34 21.50 -12.63 4.64
C HIS A 34 21.17 -11.36 3.88
N GLU A 35 21.71 -11.20 2.68
CA GLU A 35 21.55 -10.00 1.88
C GLU A 35 20.99 -10.29 0.47
N GLY A 36 20.28 -9.32 -0.07
CA GLY A 36 19.80 -9.31 -1.43
C GLY A 36 19.40 -7.90 -1.86
N GLU A 37 18.93 -7.78 -3.09
CA GLU A 37 18.61 -6.49 -3.69
C GLU A 37 17.35 -6.60 -4.54
N ILE A 38 16.39 -5.70 -4.31
CA ILE A 38 15.25 -5.50 -5.21
C ILE A 38 15.69 -4.49 -6.26
N ARG A 39 15.77 -4.92 -7.52
CA ARG A 39 16.11 -4.10 -8.68
C ARG A 39 14.87 -3.84 -9.50
N LEU A 40 14.45 -2.59 -9.58
CA LEU A 40 13.31 -2.17 -10.40
C LEU A 40 13.84 -1.56 -11.69
N PRO A 41 13.82 -2.30 -12.81
CA PRO A 41 14.31 -1.79 -14.08
C PRO A 41 13.36 -0.72 -14.61
N SER A 42 13.95 0.29 -15.24
CA SER A 42 13.20 1.29 -15.98
C SER A 42 12.98 0.84 -17.40
N ALA A 43 11.72 0.75 -17.82
CA ALA A 43 11.38 0.57 -19.22
C ALA A 43 11.04 1.93 -19.83
N SER A 44 11.65 2.29 -20.96
CA SER A 44 11.14 3.37 -21.82
C SER A 44 10.71 2.74 -23.14
N CYS A 45 9.40 2.54 -23.32
CA CYS A 45 8.86 2.08 -24.60
C CYS A 45 8.38 3.26 -25.46
N ALA A 46 8.08 4.42 -24.86
CA ALA A 46 7.49 5.57 -25.54
C ALA A 46 8.49 6.63 -25.99
N VAL A 47 9.70 6.68 -25.40
CA VAL A 47 10.66 7.75 -25.67
C VAL A 47 12.04 7.17 -25.97
N HIS A 48 12.56 7.44 -27.17
CA HIS A 48 13.97 7.20 -27.50
C HIS A 48 14.83 8.15 -26.66
N GLY A 49 15.50 7.62 -25.65
CA GLY A 49 16.30 8.39 -24.71
C GLY A 49 17.10 7.49 -23.77
N ALA A 50 18.04 8.08 -23.03
CA ALA A 50 18.85 7.35 -22.07
C ALA A 50 17.96 6.62 -21.04
N PRO A 51 18.27 5.36 -20.69
CA PRO A 51 17.50 4.62 -19.70
C PRO A 51 17.53 5.37 -18.36
N LEU A 52 16.36 5.56 -17.74
CA LEU A 52 16.28 6.07 -16.38
C LEU A 52 17.13 5.19 -15.45
N PRO A 53 17.78 5.76 -14.42
CA PRO A 53 18.50 4.98 -13.45
C PRO A 53 17.52 4.02 -12.74
N PRO A 54 17.87 2.72 -12.62
CA PRO A 54 17.01 1.76 -11.95
C PRO A 54 16.91 2.09 -10.46
N VAL A 55 15.75 1.85 -9.86
CA VAL A 55 15.60 1.94 -8.41
C VAL A 55 16.09 0.64 -7.79
N ARG A 56 17.10 0.76 -6.93
CA ARG A 56 17.77 -0.34 -6.23
C ARG A 56 17.55 -0.24 -4.73
N ILE A 57 16.92 -1.25 -4.16
CA ILE A 57 16.66 -1.34 -2.71
C ILE A 57 17.43 -2.53 -2.16
N LYS A 58 18.49 -2.26 -1.40
CA LYS A 58 19.24 -3.30 -0.68
C LYS A 58 18.40 -3.81 0.48
N VAL A 59 18.39 -5.12 0.67
CA VAL A 59 17.66 -5.80 1.74
C VAL A 59 18.63 -6.69 2.49
N SER A 60 18.69 -6.52 3.80
CA SER A 60 19.44 -7.38 4.71
C SER A 60 18.50 -7.94 5.77
N THR A 61 18.66 -9.22 6.10
CA THR A 61 17.82 -9.89 7.10
C THR A 61 18.59 -10.85 7.99
N SER A 62 18.07 -11.03 9.21
CA SER A 62 18.59 -11.95 10.22
C SER A 62 18.26 -13.42 9.96
N HIS A 63 17.26 -13.73 9.13
CA HIS A 63 16.74 -15.08 8.90
C HIS A 63 16.63 -15.41 7.42
N GLU A 64 17.05 -16.61 7.02
CA GLU A 64 17.00 -17.06 5.62
C GLU A 64 15.57 -17.14 5.08
N GLU A 65 14.60 -17.51 5.91
CA GLU A 65 13.18 -17.60 5.50
C GLU A 65 12.61 -16.26 5.03
N LEU A 66 13.02 -15.16 5.65
CA LEU A 66 12.66 -13.82 5.19
C LEU A 66 13.28 -13.50 3.83
N LEU A 67 14.52 -13.91 3.60
CA LEU A 67 15.18 -13.75 2.29
C LEU A 67 14.43 -14.53 1.21
N ARG A 68 14.01 -15.78 1.50
CA ARG A 68 13.19 -16.59 0.60
C ARG A 68 11.82 -15.96 0.36
N TRP A 69 11.21 -15.35 1.38
CA TRP A 69 9.97 -14.58 1.22
C TRP A 69 10.17 -13.40 0.25
N PHE A 70 11.26 -12.63 0.36
CA PHE A 70 11.57 -11.56 -0.59
C PHE A 70 11.75 -12.09 -2.03
N GLN A 71 12.41 -13.24 -2.20
CA GLN A 71 12.57 -13.89 -3.50
C GLN A 71 11.22 -14.26 -4.14
N LEU A 72 10.26 -14.71 -3.35
CA LEU A 72 8.92 -15.06 -3.81
C LEU A 72 8.06 -13.82 -4.07
N GLU A 73 8.06 -12.86 -3.15
CA GLU A 73 7.25 -11.65 -3.23
C GLU A 73 7.65 -10.77 -4.43
N TYR A 74 8.96 -10.58 -4.64
CA TYR A 74 9.54 -9.76 -5.70
C TYR A 74 10.18 -10.61 -6.79
N PHE A 75 9.57 -11.75 -7.10
CA PHE A 75 10.09 -12.71 -8.08
C PHE A 75 10.40 -12.07 -9.43
N GLY A 76 11.63 -12.26 -9.91
CA GLY A 76 12.15 -11.65 -11.14
C GLY A 76 12.74 -10.24 -10.95
N PHE A 77 12.54 -9.63 -9.78
CA PHE A 77 13.11 -8.32 -9.41
C PHE A 77 14.10 -8.43 -8.23
N PHE A 78 13.99 -9.48 -7.42
CA PHE A 78 14.91 -9.76 -6.31
C PHE A 78 16.14 -10.56 -6.75
N HIS A 79 17.32 -10.11 -6.33
CA HIS A 79 18.61 -10.71 -6.62
C HIS A 79 19.36 -10.96 -5.30
N PRO A 80 19.57 -12.22 -4.88
CA PRO A 80 20.36 -12.51 -3.69
C PRO A 80 21.82 -12.08 -3.92
N ILE A 81 22.41 -11.38 -2.96
CA ILE A 81 23.81 -10.93 -3.04
C ILE A 81 24.68 -12.08 -2.55
N SER A 82 25.53 -12.63 -3.42
CA SER A 82 26.54 -13.59 -3.02
C SER A 82 27.66 -12.88 -2.27
N ALA A 83 28.26 -13.52 -1.26
CA ALA A 83 29.34 -12.97 -0.44
C ALA A 83 30.64 -12.59 -1.21
N LYS A 84 30.66 -12.75 -2.54
CA LYS A 84 31.79 -12.47 -3.44
C LYS A 84 31.54 -11.34 -4.44
N GLU A 85 30.34 -10.78 -4.50
CA GLU A 85 30.05 -9.64 -5.37
C GLU A 85 30.33 -8.35 -4.60
N GLU A 86 31.25 -7.53 -5.11
CA GLU A 86 31.43 -6.17 -4.58
C GLU A 86 30.11 -5.40 -4.77
N PRO A 87 29.66 -4.62 -3.77
CA PRO A 87 28.46 -3.82 -3.93
C PRO A 87 28.72 -2.81 -5.05
N GLU A 88 27.98 -2.91 -6.16
CA GLU A 88 27.94 -1.82 -7.14
C GLU A 88 27.47 -0.54 -6.43
N ASP A 89 28.31 0.50 -6.44
CA ASP A 89 27.97 1.84 -5.94
C ASP A 89 26.74 2.36 -6.70
N GLY A 90 25.55 2.22 -6.09
CA GLY A 90 24.29 2.61 -6.73
C GLY A 90 23.01 2.27 -5.98
N THR A 91 23.08 1.82 -4.72
CA THR A 91 21.89 1.56 -3.90
C THR A 91 21.17 2.85 -3.56
N ASN A 92 19.87 2.96 -3.87
CA ASN A 92 19.07 4.13 -3.52
C ASN A 92 18.56 4.09 -2.08
N SER A 93 18.16 2.91 -1.61
CA SER A 93 17.68 2.72 -0.25
C SER A 93 18.11 1.38 0.34
N ASP A 94 18.32 1.34 1.65
CA ASP A 94 18.88 0.19 2.35
C ASP A 94 18.01 -0.24 3.53
N LEU A 95 17.55 -1.49 3.49
CA LEU A 95 16.62 -2.10 4.42
C LEU A 95 17.31 -3.13 5.33
N CYS A 96 16.95 -3.10 6.61
CA CYS A 96 17.38 -4.07 7.61
C CYS A 96 16.17 -4.70 8.31
N VAL A 97 15.96 -6.01 8.18
CA VAL A 97 14.84 -6.74 8.79
C VAL A 97 15.35 -7.75 9.82
N HIS A 98 15.10 -7.50 11.09
CA HIS A 98 15.63 -8.27 12.21
C HIS A 98 14.52 -8.90 13.06
N VAL A 99 14.64 -10.19 13.34
CA VAL A 99 13.73 -10.93 14.22
C VAL A 99 14.19 -10.74 15.67
N GLY A 100 13.25 -10.40 16.55
CA GLY A 100 13.55 -10.09 17.94
C GLY A 100 14.30 -8.75 18.16
N PRO A 101 14.71 -8.47 19.40
CA PRO A 101 15.32 -7.21 19.79
C PRO A 101 16.81 -7.10 19.38
N PRO A 102 17.35 -5.87 19.25
CA PRO A 102 18.79 -5.66 19.15
C PRO A 102 19.52 -6.18 20.41
N LYS A 103 20.53 -7.03 20.20
CA LYS A 103 21.14 -7.90 21.23
C LYS A 103 21.54 -7.17 22.52
N SER A 104 22.30 -6.09 22.40
CA SER A 104 22.87 -5.35 23.55
C SER A 104 21.99 -4.20 24.04
N LEU A 105 21.01 -3.75 23.23
CA LEU A 105 20.21 -2.56 23.50
C LEU A 105 18.84 -2.88 24.08
N GLY A 106 18.31 -4.09 23.82
CA GLY A 106 16.95 -4.49 24.20
C GLY A 106 15.89 -3.71 23.42
N TYR A 107 14.73 -3.50 24.03
CA TYR A 107 13.64 -2.69 23.44
C TYR A 107 13.67 -1.24 23.95
N PRO A 108 13.26 -0.27 23.14
CA PRO A 108 13.18 1.13 23.56
C PRO A 108 12.07 1.32 24.59
N TYR A 109 12.47 1.44 25.86
CA TYR A 109 11.57 1.50 27.01
C TYR A 109 10.52 2.62 26.90
N THR A 110 10.92 3.79 26.41
CA THR A 110 10.04 4.96 26.23
C THR A 110 8.87 4.65 25.32
N LEU A 111 9.10 4.00 24.18
CA LEU A 111 8.03 3.58 23.28
C LEU A 111 7.10 2.57 23.95
N VAL A 112 7.64 1.59 24.69
CA VAL A 112 6.82 0.62 25.44
C VAL A 112 5.93 1.32 26.47
N SER A 113 6.47 2.26 27.24
CA SER A 113 5.70 3.02 28.23
C SER A 113 4.64 3.92 27.59
N GLU A 114 4.94 4.52 26.42
CA GLU A 114 4.01 5.37 25.70
C GLU A 114 2.85 4.57 25.07
N VAL A 115 3.08 3.32 24.66
CA VAL A 115 2.00 2.40 24.23
C VAL A 115 0.99 2.20 25.36
N ILE A 116 1.48 1.91 26.58
CA ILE A 116 0.63 1.68 27.75
C ILE A 116 -0.16 2.95 28.09
N ASN A 117 0.53 4.09 28.16
CA ASN A 117 -0.10 5.37 28.47
C ASN A 117 -1.15 5.77 27.42
N PHE A 118 -0.87 5.56 26.13
CA PHE A 118 -1.81 5.85 25.05
C PHE A 118 -3.04 4.96 25.14
N THR A 119 -2.85 3.65 25.28
CA THR A 119 -3.95 2.67 25.38
C THR A 119 -4.83 2.96 26.61
N GLU A 120 -4.22 3.31 27.74
CA GLU A 120 -4.96 3.69 28.95
C GLU A 120 -5.70 5.02 28.79
N ALA A 121 -5.11 6.01 28.12
CA ALA A 121 -5.77 7.28 27.86
C ALA A 121 -7.02 7.11 26.97
N VAL A 122 -6.92 6.28 25.91
CA VAL A 122 -8.07 5.95 25.06
C VAL A 122 -9.15 5.24 25.90
N ARG A 123 -8.78 4.26 26.73
CA ARG A 123 -9.70 3.56 27.65
C ARG A 123 -10.44 4.52 28.58
N ARG A 124 -9.72 5.44 29.25
CA ARG A 124 -10.33 6.42 30.16
C ARG A 124 -11.26 7.39 29.42
N GLY A 125 -10.90 7.78 28.19
CA GLY A 125 -11.74 8.61 27.34
C GLY A 125 -13.07 7.94 27.00
N GLU A 126 -13.02 6.65 26.62
CA GLU A 126 -14.22 5.86 26.36
C GLU A 126 -15.08 5.65 27.61
N GLU A 127 -14.47 5.33 28.77
CA GLU A 127 -15.19 5.18 30.05
C GLU A 127 -15.90 6.46 30.49
N HIS A 128 -15.29 7.61 30.24
CA HIS A 128 -15.88 8.91 30.55
C HIS A 128 -17.09 9.21 29.65
N ALA A 129 -16.94 9.03 28.33
CA ALA A 129 -18.05 9.21 27.38
C ALA A 129 -19.25 8.30 27.70
N ALA A 130 -18.99 7.04 28.08
CA ALA A 130 -20.04 6.11 28.49
C ALA A 130 -20.78 6.54 29.75
N ARG A 131 -20.11 7.18 30.71
CA ARG A 131 -20.74 7.68 31.95
C ARG A 131 -21.61 8.91 31.73
N GLU A 132 -21.23 9.77 30.80
CA GLU A 132 -21.96 11.01 30.52
C GLU A 132 -23.13 10.83 29.54
N GLY A 133 -23.27 9.63 28.95
CA GLY A 133 -24.34 9.34 27.99
C GLY A 133 -24.26 10.21 26.73
N THR A 134 -23.07 10.72 26.40
CA THR A 134 -22.83 11.61 25.25
C THR A 134 -22.47 10.78 24.03
N ASP A 135 -23.18 11.01 22.92
CA ASP A 135 -22.77 10.48 21.62
C ASP A 135 -21.55 11.27 21.11
N LEU A 136 -20.39 10.59 21.17
CA LEU A 136 -19.22 10.69 20.29
C LEU A 136 -18.94 12.05 19.61
N VAL A 137 -18.65 13.09 20.40
CA VAL A 137 -17.86 14.21 19.88
C VAL A 137 -16.38 13.85 19.96
N GLY A 138 -15.82 13.42 18.82
CA GLY A 138 -14.37 13.32 18.61
C GLY A 138 -13.64 12.30 19.48
N SER A 139 -13.96 11.01 19.33
CA SER A 139 -13.13 9.93 19.89
C SER A 139 -11.66 10.13 19.47
N PRO A 140 -10.68 9.99 20.39
CA PRO A 140 -9.27 9.98 20.01
C PRO A 140 -9.04 8.86 18.99
N HIS A 141 -8.35 9.15 17.89
CA HIS A 141 -8.04 8.15 16.86
C HIS A 141 -7.46 6.90 17.55
N SER A 142 -8.13 5.76 17.39
CA SER A 142 -7.71 4.47 17.98
C SER A 142 -6.38 3.95 17.43
N THR A 143 -5.76 4.65 16.48
CA THR A 143 -4.47 4.32 15.91
C THR A 143 -3.52 5.52 15.99
N ARG A 144 -2.28 5.28 16.44
CA ARG A 144 -1.24 6.29 16.55
C ARG A 144 0.13 5.73 16.21
N TRP A 145 0.97 6.53 15.57
CA TRP A 145 2.42 6.28 15.48
C TRP A 145 3.12 6.98 16.65
N ILE A 146 3.89 6.22 17.40
CA ILE A 146 4.65 6.70 18.55
C ILE A 146 6.12 6.70 18.15
N THR A 147 6.76 7.85 18.20
CA THR A 147 8.12 8.05 17.65
C THR A 147 9.04 8.61 18.71
N GLN A 148 10.21 8.00 18.80
CA GLN A 148 11.31 8.43 19.62
C GLN A 148 12.48 8.85 18.73
N PRO A 149 13.00 10.09 18.88
CA PRO A 149 14.17 10.52 18.13
C PRO A 149 15.44 9.81 18.62
N LEU A 150 16.34 9.56 17.68
CA LEU A 150 17.75 9.22 17.86
C LEU A 150 18.59 10.47 17.54
N LEU A 151 19.92 10.38 17.66
CA LEU A 151 20.80 11.50 17.32
C LEU A 151 20.83 11.85 15.81
N ASP A 152 20.63 10.87 14.94
CA ASP A 152 20.72 10.98 13.47
C ASP A 152 19.61 10.15 12.77
N GLY A 153 18.45 10.04 13.43
CA GLY A 153 17.32 9.25 12.95
C GLY A 153 16.21 9.09 13.97
N PHE A 154 15.41 8.04 13.85
CA PHE A 154 14.34 7.74 14.80
C PHE A 154 14.04 6.26 14.92
N VAL A 155 13.29 5.92 15.96
CA VAL A 155 12.57 4.65 16.12
C VAL A 155 11.09 4.96 16.32
N SER A 156 10.22 4.26 15.64
CA SER A 156 8.77 4.45 15.69
C SER A 156 8.03 3.13 15.75
N ARG A 157 6.82 3.14 16.30
CA ARG A 157 5.96 1.97 16.40
C ARG A 157 4.51 2.40 16.23
N ARG A 158 3.74 1.64 15.45
CA ARG A 158 2.29 1.84 15.32
C ARG A 158 1.59 1.12 16.46
N VAL A 159 0.71 1.83 17.13
CA VAL A 159 -0.19 1.30 18.15
C VAL A 159 -1.61 1.48 17.66
N VAL A 160 -2.35 0.39 17.58
CA VAL A 160 -3.80 0.40 17.44
C VAL A 160 -4.34 0.04 18.81
N ALA A 161 -4.85 1.03 19.53
CA ALA A 161 -5.56 0.77 20.75
C ALA A 161 -6.89 0.11 20.36
N HIS A 162 -7.02 -1.18 20.67
CA HIS A 162 -8.28 -1.92 20.56
C HIS A 162 -9.10 -1.61 21.79
N VAL A 163 -9.37 -0.32 21.95
CA VAL A 163 -10.35 0.14 22.91
C VAL A 163 -11.63 0.31 22.12
N GLY A 164 -12.66 -0.24 22.72
CA GLY A 164 -13.86 -0.60 22.07
C GLY A 164 -14.49 -1.79 22.77
N LEU A 165 -15.79 -1.86 22.79
CA LEU A 165 -16.58 -1.34 21.70
C LEU A 165 -17.67 -0.50 22.30
N THR A 166 -17.81 0.70 21.75
CA THR A 166 -18.96 1.61 21.73
C THR A 166 -20.24 0.91 21.20
N SER A 167 -20.55 -0.25 21.75
CA SER A 167 -21.76 -1.02 21.50
C SER A 167 -22.24 -1.58 22.84
N SER A 168 -23.55 -1.69 22.99
CA SER A 168 -24.24 -2.44 24.05
C SER A 168 -23.72 -3.88 24.27
N ASN A 169 -22.89 -4.42 23.37
CA ASN A 169 -22.48 -5.82 23.34
C ASN A 169 -21.11 -6.10 23.99
N MET A 170 -20.38 -5.09 24.50
CA MET A 170 -19.06 -5.32 25.13
C MET A 170 -19.08 -6.31 26.32
N PRO A 171 -20.06 -6.23 27.24
CA PRO A 171 -20.19 -7.21 28.32
C PRO A 171 -20.36 -8.63 27.79
N GLN A 172 -21.05 -8.80 26.65
CA GLN A 172 -21.25 -10.09 26.00
C GLN A 172 -19.95 -10.58 25.34
N THR A 173 -19.19 -9.71 24.69
CA THR A 173 -17.88 -10.06 24.09
C THR A 173 -16.88 -10.49 25.17
N LEU A 174 -16.80 -9.78 26.29
CA LEU A 174 -15.94 -10.19 27.42
C LEU A 174 -16.42 -11.49 28.06
N ALA A 175 -17.74 -11.66 28.26
CA ALA A 175 -18.29 -12.88 28.81
C ALA A 175 -18.02 -14.08 27.89
N LEU A 176 -18.16 -13.90 26.58
CA LEU A 176 -17.86 -14.90 25.57
C LEU A 176 -16.36 -15.21 25.52
N ALA A 177 -15.49 -14.19 25.52
CA ALA A 177 -14.04 -14.37 25.56
C ALA A 177 -13.61 -15.13 26.83
N ARG A 178 -14.16 -14.80 28.00
CA ARG A 178 -13.94 -15.55 29.25
C ARG A 178 -14.43 -16.99 29.15
N ARG A 179 -15.61 -17.22 28.57
CA ARG A 179 -16.18 -18.56 28.36
C ARG A 179 -15.34 -19.39 27.39
N LEU A 180 -14.69 -18.73 26.42
CA LEU A 180 -13.78 -19.34 25.45
C LEU A 180 -12.31 -19.34 25.91
N SER A 181 -12.02 -18.82 27.10
CA SER A 181 -10.66 -18.64 27.62
C SER A 181 -9.72 -17.90 26.66
N LEU A 182 -10.25 -16.93 25.90
CA LEU A 182 -9.48 -16.09 24.98
C LEU A 182 -9.03 -14.81 25.70
N GLU A 183 -7.72 -14.53 25.67
CA GLU A 183 -7.19 -13.23 26.09
C GLU A 183 -7.39 -12.19 24.97
N LEU A 184 -8.08 -11.10 25.28
CA LEU A 184 -8.21 -9.96 24.38
C LEU A 184 -7.17 -8.91 24.78
N SER A 185 -6.10 -8.79 24.00
CA SER A 185 -5.12 -7.71 24.21
C SER A 185 -5.78 -6.34 23.95
N PRO A 186 -5.58 -5.34 24.83
CA PRO A 186 -6.21 -4.02 24.70
C PRO A 186 -5.65 -3.18 23.54
N SER A 187 -4.62 -3.68 22.85
CA SER A 187 -3.96 -2.99 21.76
C SER A 187 -3.22 -3.96 20.85
N ASP A 188 -3.21 -3.70 19.56
CA ASP A 188 -2.29 -4.29 18.59
C ASP A 188 -1.11 -3.34 18.38
N VAL A 189 0.09 -3.90 18.39
CA VAL A 189 1.32 -3.13 18.24
C VAL A 189 2.12 -3.70 17.08
N SER A 190 2.52 -2.85 16.13
CA SER A 190 3.42 -3.26 15.04
C SER A 190 4.81 -3.60 15.59
N PRO A 191 5.74 -4.18 14.82
CA PRO A 191 7.16 -4.15 15.16
C PRO A 191 7.72 -2.71 15.18
N TYR A 192 8.99 -2.56 15.57
CA TYR A 192 9.67 -1.27 15.64
C TYR A 192 10.28 -0.91 14.29
N TYR A 193 9.84 0.19 13.71
CA TYR A 193 10.41 0.79 12.51
C TYR A 193 11.50 1.76 12.93
N CYS A 194 12.63 1.78 12.23
CA CYS A 194 13.65 2.79 12.43
C CYS A 194 14.16 3.31 11.09
N ALA A 195 14.62 4.55 11.06
CA ALA A 195 15.26 5.11 9.87
C ALA A 195 16.29 6.16 10.28
N ASN A 196 17.23 6.44 9.39
CA ASN A 196 18.08 7.63 9.51
C ASN A 196 17.28 8.89 9.17
N GLU A 197 17.84 10.06 9.49
CA GLU A 197 17.21 11.35 9.25
C GLU A 197 16.92 11.62 7.75
N LEU A 198 17.81 11.14 6.86
CA LEU A 198 17.66 11.28 5.41
C LEU A 198 16.68 10.29 4.78
N LEU A 199 16.13 9.35 5.56
CA LEU A 199 15.23 8.29 5.10
C LEU A 199 15.80 7.43 3.95
N SER A 200 17.13 7.41 3.80
CA SER A 200 17.83 6.56 2.84
C SER A 200 18.07 5.15 3.38
N SER A 201 18.07 4.98 4.71
CA SER A 201 18.18 3.68 5.34
C SER A 201 17.07 3.45 6.35
N TRP A 202 16.45 2.28 6.26
CA TRP A 202 15.34 1.87 7.09
C TRP A 202 15.64 0.53 7.78
N GLY A 203 14.95 0.30 8.89
CA GLY A 203 15.01 -0.96 9.61
C GLY A 203 13.67 -1.32 10.24
N LEU A 204 13.51 -2.62 10.49
CA LEU A 204 12.39 -3.21 11.18
C LEU A 204 12.94 -4.25 12.15
N PHE A 205 12.60 -4.14 13.44
CA PHE A 205 13.04 -5.10 14.46
C PHE A 205 11.93 -5.43 15.46
N GLY A 206 12.12 -6.50 16.24
CA GLY A 206 11.08 -7.04 17.11
C GLY A 206 9.98 -7.79 16.36
N LEU A 207 10.28 -8.28 15.16
CA LEU A 207 9.43 -9.23 14.45
C LEU A 207 9.40 -10.57 15.21
N PRO A 208 8.25 -11.26 15.25
CA PRO A 208 8.19 -12.67 15.62
C PRO A 208 9.05 -13.53 14.70
N ASP A 209 9.39 -14.73 15.16
CA ASP A 209 10.01 -15.76 14.31
C ASP A 209 9.14 -16.01 13.07
N PRO A 210 9.69 -16.04 11.85
CA PRO A 210 8.92 -16.35 10.64
C PRO A 210 8.15 -17.67 10.68
N SER A 211 8.58 -18.63 11.51
CA SER A 211 7.85 -19.89 11.72
C SER A 211 6.62 -19.76 12.64
N SER A 212 6.42 -18.61 13.28
CA SER A 212 5.33 -18.36 14.23
C SER A 212 4.03 -18.00 13.52
N ALA A 213 2.89 -18.44 14.08
CA ALA A 213 1.56 -18.02 13.63
C ALA A 213 1.30 -16.52 13.81
N GLU A 214 2.08 -15.83 14.66
CA GLU A 214 1.99 -14.39 14.88
C GLU A 214 2.73 -13.57 13.81
N PHE A 215 3.57 -14.23 12.99
CA PHE A 215 4.35 -13.54 11.97
C PHE A 215 3.43 -12.98 10.88
N ARG A 216 3.56 -11.66 10.63
CA ARG A 216 2.80 -10.94 9.62
C ARG A 216 3.75 -10.30 8.62
N THR A 217 3.63 -10.68 7.35
CA THR A 217 4.42 -10.12 6.24
C THR A 217 4.06 -8.66 5.93
N ASP A 218 2.87 -8.21 6.34
CA ASP A 218 2.37 -6.85 6.13
C ASP A 218 3.33 -5.75 6.62
N ASP A 219 4.02 -5.98 7.73
CA ASP A 219 4.97 -5.00 8.28
C ASP A 219 6.25 -4.94 7.44
N VAL A 220 6.70 -6.07 6.90
CA VAL A 220 7.85 -6.15 6.00
C VAL A 220 7.50 -5.50 4.66
N SER A 221 6.35 -5.81 4.07
CA SER A 221 5.87 -5.16 2.84
C SER A 221 5.72 -3.64 3.02
N ARG A 222 5.22 -3.19 4.18
CA ARG A 222 5.12 -1.76 4.49
C ARG A 222 6.50 -1.10 4.56
N LEU A 223 7.50 -1.73 5.18
CA LEU A 223 8.86 -1.21 5.22
C LEU A 223 9.42 -0.98 3.81
N VAL A 224 9.23 -1.94 2.90
CA VAL A 224 9.67 -1.81 1.49
C VAL A 224 8.92 -0.68 0.79
N GLN A 225 7.61 -0.56 0.99
CA GLN A 225 6.83 0.55 0.45
C GLN A 225 7.36 1.90 0.93
N LEU A 226 7.72 2.03 2.21
CA LEU A 226 8.27 3.26 2.78
C LEU A 226 9.64 3.59 2.17
N ALA A 227 10.53 2.62 2.04
CA ALA A 227 11.86 2.81 1.44
C ALA A 227 11.81 3.18 -0.04
N HIS A 228 10.89 2.56 -0.79
CA HIS A 228 10.64 2.92 -2.17
C HIS A 228 10.07 4.35 -2.27
N ALA A 229 9.09 4.70 -1.42
CA ALA A 229 8.51 6.04 -1.40
C ALA A 229 9.55 7.12 -1.06
N SER A 230 10.39 6.90 -0.03
CA SER A 230 11.46 7.83 0.35
C SER A 230 12.53 7.99 -0.73
N THR A 231 12.61 7.06 -1.68
CA THR A 231 13.49 7.19 -2.85
C THR A 231 12.79 7.96 -3.96
N VAL A 232 11.62 7.48 -4.39
CA VAL A 232 10.95 7.95 -5.61
C VAL A 232 10.38 9.35 -5.47
N ILE A 233 9.76 9.67 -4.33
CA ILE A 233 9.09 10.96 -4.12
C ILE A 233 10.09 12.12 -4.26
N PRO A 234 11.21 12.18 -3.50
CA PRO A 234 12.15 13.30 -3.62
C PRO A 234 12.92 13.27 -4.95
N MET A 235 13.24 12.09 -5.49
CA MET A 235 14.02 11.96 -6.72
C MET A 235 13.27 12.46 -7.96
N HIS A 236 11.95 12.29 -8.01
CA HIS A 236 11.13 12.61 -9.18
C HIS A 236 10.04 13.65 -8.90
N GLN A 237 10.01 14.22 -7.69
CA GLN A 237 8.93 15.10 -7.21
C GLN A 237 7.55 14.46 -7.39
N GLY A 238 7.48 13.14 -7.20
CA GLY A 238 6.32 12.33 -7.57
C GLY A 238 5.19 12.36 -6.53
N LEU A 239 3.98 12.17 -7.03
CA LEU A 239 2.76 11.99 -6.26
C LEU A 239 2.54 10.53 -5.91
N TRP A 240 2.20 10.26 -4.66
CA TRP A 240 1.82 8.91 -4.24
C TRP A 240 0.30 8.75 -4.29
N ILE A 241 -0.19 7.92 -5.22
CA ILE A 241 -1.61 7.79 -5.54
C ILE A 241 -2.14 6.42 -5.11
N ASN A 242 -3.34 6.40 -4.52
CA ASN A 242 -4.11 5.19 -4.25
C ASN A 242 -4.93 4.78 -5.48
N GLY A 243 -4.42 3.82 -6.23
CA GLY A 243 -5.06 3.34 -7.46
C GLY A 243 -4.31 2.19 -8.10
N ALA A 244 -4.70 1.87 -9.33
CA ALA A 244 -3.95 0.95 -10.16
C ALA A 244 -3.53 1.64 -11.46
N ALA A 245 -2.38 1.25 -12.00
CA ALA A 245 -1.87 1.75 -13.26
C ALA A 245 -1.50 0.58 -14.17
N LEU A 246 -2.02 0.62 -15.40
CA LEU A 246 -1.80 -0.40 -16.42
C LEU A 246 -1.16 0.22 -17.64
N CYS A 247 -0.34 -0.56 -18.35
CA CYS A 247 0.31 -0.14 -19.58
C CYS A 247 0.33 -1.25 -20.64
N ASN A 248 0.45 -0.87 -21.91
CA ASN A 248 0.66 -1.82 -23.01
C ASN A 248 2.14 -1.91 -23.43
N ASP A 249 2.42 -2.67 -24.48
CA ASP A 249 3.74 -2.80 -25.11
C ASP A 249 4.17 -1.54 -25.90
N LYS A 250 3.20 -0.73 -26.33
CA LYS A 250 3.44 0.55 -27.04
C LYS A 250 3.77 1.74 -26.12
N GLY A 251 3.87 1.50 -24.81
CA GLY A 251 4.11 2.56 -23.83
C GLY A 251 2.90 3.46 -23.55
N ASP A 252 1.69 3.03 -23.92
CA ASP A 252 0.46 3.71 -23.51
C ASP A 252 0.04 3.24 -22.11
N ALA A 253 -0.49 4.16 -21.29
CA ALA A 253 -0.98 3.86 -19.96
C ALA A 253 -2.38 4.39 -19.67
N VAL A 254 -3.03 3.72 -18.72
CA VAL A 254 -4.31 4.12 -18.13
C VAL A 254 -4.21 4.07 -16.61
N LEU A 255 -4.78 5.09 -15.96
CA LEU A 255 -4.90 5.13 -14.50
C LEU A 255 -6.30 4.69 -14.08
N ILE A 256 -6.41 3.86 -13.06
CA ILE A 256 -7.67 3.41 -12.48
C ILE A 256 -7.77 3.99 -11.06
N LEU A 257 -8.66 4.96 -10.89
CA LEU A 257 -8.88 5.73 -9.67
C LEU A 257 -10.30 5.52 -9.14
N GLY A 258 -10.57 5.96 -7.93
CA GLY A 258 -11.88 5.81 -7.28
C GLY A 258 -11.76 5.61 -5.76
N PRO A 259 -12.89 5.59 -5.05
CA PRO A 259 -12.93 5.56 -3.59
C PRO A 259 -12.42 4.23 -3.03
N ARG A 260 -12.26 4.15 -1.71
CA ARG A 260 -11.86 2.90 -1.05
C ARG A 260 -12.90 1.80 -1.34
N ARG A 261 -12.43 0.57 -1.57
CA ARG A 261 -13.27 -0.60 -1.91
C ARG A 261 -14.06 -0.47 -3.23
N SER A 262 -13.71 0.46 -4.12
CA SER A 262 -14.32 0.56 -5.45
C SER A 262 -13.87 -0.53 -6.44
N GLY A 263 -13.12 -1.55 -6.03
CA GLY A 263 -12.68 -2.63 -6.91
C GLY A 263 -11.55 -2.29 -7.88
N LYS A 264 -10.80 -1.18 -7.69
CA LYS A 264 -9.69 -0.76 -8.59
C LYS A 264 -8.68 -1.88 -8.86
N THR A 265 -8.14 -2.48 -7.79
CA THR A 265 -7.18 -3.59 -7.87
C THR A 265 -7.80 -4.78 -8.59
N THR A 266 -9.01 -5.16 -8.21
CA THR A 266 -9.73 -6.28 -8.86
C THR A 266 -9.97 -6.03 -10.34
N LEU A 267 -10.39 -4.82 -10.74
CA LEU A 267 -10.56 -4.44 -12.14
C LEU A 267 -9.25 -4.55 -12.92
N ALA A 268 -8.15 -4.07 -12.33
CA ALA A 268 -6.83 -4.18 -12.94
C ALA A 268 -6.47 -5.65 -13.21
N LEU A 269 -6.71 -6.54 -12.25
CA LEU A 269 -6.47 -7.97 -12.39
C LEU A 269 -7.38 -8.65 -13.41
N HIS A 270 -8.68 -8.30 -13.46
CA HIS A 270 -9.57 -8.76 -14.53
C HIS A 270 -9.11 -8.29 -15.91
N SER A 271 -8.58 -7.07 -15.99
CA SER A 271 -8.03 -6.52 -17.24
C SER A 271 -6.85 -7.35 -17.70
N LEU A 272 -5.92 -7.74 -16.81
CA LEU A 272 -4.79 -8.62 -17.15
C LEU A 272 -5.22 -10.01 -17.62
N ALA A 273 -6.25 -10.58 -16.98
CA ALA A 273 -6.74 -11.92 -17.28
C ALA A 273 -7.41 -12.02 -18.67
N THR A 274 -8.04 -10.94 -19.12
CA THR A 274 -8.93 -10.98 -20.30
C THR A 274 -8.47 -10.11 -21.47
N SER A 275 -7.53 -9.19 -21.24
CA SER A 275 -6.95 -8.38 -22.30
C SER A 275 -5.75 -9.08 -22.96
N SER A 276 -5.22 -8.46 -24.01
CA SER A 276 -4.02 -8.88 -24.72
C SER A 276 -2.88 -9.32 -23.77
N PRO A 277 -2.06 -10.32 -24.15
CA PRO A 277 -0.88 -10.74 -23.39
C PRO A 277 0.17 -9.63 -23.19
N ARG A 278 0.00 -8.52 -23.90
CA ARG A 278 0.86 -7.33 -23.87
C ARG A 278 0.49 -6.33 -22.78
N LEU A 279 -0.68 -6.48 -22.13
CA LEU A 279 -1.07 -5.61 -21.01
C LEU A 279 -0.22 -5.98 -19.78
N ARG A 280 0.36 -4.95 -19.16
CA ARG A 280 1.24 -5.03 -18.00
C ARG A 280 0.76 -4.08 -16.90
N VAL A 281 1.21 -4.34 -15.70
CA VAL A 281 0.93 -3.58 -14.49
C VAL A 281 2.12 -2.72 -14.16
N VAL A 282 1.88 -1.44 -13.87
CA VAL A 282 2.90 -0.57 -13.28
C VAL A 282 2.79 -0.55 -11.76
N GLY A 283 1.56 -0.47 -11.22
CA GLY A 283 1.30 -0.54 -9.79
C GLY A 283 -0.11 -1.01 -9.47
N LEU A 284 -0.25 -1.69 -8.33
CA LEU A 284 -1.51 -2.16 -7.76
C LEU A 284 -1.66 -1.59 -6.35
N GLU A 285 -2.89 -1.23 -5.98
CA GLU A 285 -3.25 -0.52 -4.74
C GLU A 285 -2.68 0.91 -4.62
N ASN A 286 -1.41 1.09 -4.96
CA ASN A 286 -0.75 2.38 -5.02
C ASN A 286 0.36 2.43 -6.07
N PHE A 287 0.59 3.61 -6.63
CA PHE A 287 1.69 3.89 -7.56
C PHE A 287 2.15 5.34 -7.40
N TYR A 288 3.25 5.69 -8.05
CA TYR A 288 3.78 7.04 -8.10
C TYR A 288 3.58 7.64 -9.49
N LEU A 289 3.16 8.89 -9.53
CA LEU A 289 2.97 9.67 -10.74
C LEU A 289 3.89 10.89 -10.69
N ALA A 290 4.69 11.11 -11.72
CA ALA A 290 5.51 12.30 -11.86
C ALA A 290 5.45 12.82 -13.31
N GLU A 291 5.82 14.08 -13.50
CA GLU A 291 5.99 14.66 -14.83
C GLU A 291 7.19 14.03 -15.54
N ALA A 292 7.06 13.68 -16.82
CA ALA A 292 8.17 13.11 -17.60
C ALA A 292 9.17 14.16 -18.10
N GLY A 293 8.73 15.42 -18.28
CA GLY A 293 9.49 16.49 -18.92
C GLY A 293 10.81 16.87 -18.25
N THR A 294 10.94 16.60 -16.95
CA THR A 294 12.18 16.85 -16.19
C THR A 294 13.26 15.79 -16.40
N LEU A 295 12.89 14.61 -16.90
CA LEU A 295 13.75 13.43 -16.97
C LEU A 295 14.23 13.09 -18.38
N VAL A 296 13.54 13.59 -19.40
CA VAL A 296 13.89 13.31 -20.79
C VAL A 296 14.12 14.61 -21.53
N ALA A 297 15.33 14.81 -22.03
CA ALA A 297 15.65 15.82 -23.05
C ALA A 297 15.04 15.44 -24.42
N ALA A 298 13.85 14.83 -24.41
CA ALA A 298 13.10 14.53 -25.61
C ALA A 298 12.33 15.79 -25.98
N THR A 299 12.38 16.16 -27.25
CA THR A 299 11.40 17.09 -27.84
C THR A 299 10.01 16.51 -27.55
N PRO A 300 9.21 17.10 -26.64
CA PRO A 300 7.87 16.61 -26.40
C PRO A 300 7.13 16.71 -27.73
N SER A 301 6.57 15.60 -28.22
CA SER A 301 5.57 15.71 -29.28
C SER A 301 4.43 16.56 -28.69
N PRO A 302 4.04 17.67 -29.33
CA PRO A 302 3.13 18.66 -28.74
C PRO A 302 1.74 18.10 -28.39
N ASP A 303 1.39 16.89 -28.84
CA ASP A 303 0.03 16.34 -28.77
C ASP A 303 -0.19 15.23 -27.72
N GLU A 304 0.85 14.76 -26.99
CA GLU A 304 0.69 13.62 -26.07
C GLU A 304 1.22 13.90 -24.66
N SER A 305 0.32 13.84 -23.65
CA SER A 305 0.70 13.92 -22.23
C SER A 305 1.55 12.70 -21.84
N THR A 306 2.80 12.95 -21.46
CA THR A 306 3.75 11.93 -21.01
C THR A 306 3.99 12.04 -19.52
N VAL A 307 3.92 10.90 -18.85
CA VAL A 307 4.04 10.79 -17.40
C VAL A 307 5.03 9.70 -17.02
N LEU A 308 5.75 9.90 -15.93
CA LEU A 308 6.51 8.85 -15.27
C LEU A 308 5.57 8.12 -14.30
N LEU A 309 5.44 6.81 -14.49
CA LEU A 309 4.72 5.91 -13.60
C LEU A 309 5.70 4.96 -12.94
N MET A 310 5.64 4.87 -11.61
CA MET A 310 6.45 3.93 -10.84
C MET A 310 5.59 3.16 -9.86
N GLY A 311 5.94 1.91 -9.59
CA GLY A 311 5.24 1.06 -8.64
C GLY A 311 6.13 -0.07 -8.15
N LEU A 312 5.69 -0.71 -7.07
CA LEU A 312 6.36 -1.86 -6.52
C LEU A 312 5.68 -3.14 -7.01
N PRO A 313 6.43 -4.13 -7.52
CA PRO A 313 5.88 -5.39 -7.99
C PRO A 313 5.56 -6.31 -6.80
N THR A 314 4.63 -5.90 -5.95
CA THR A 314 4.14 -6.68 -4.80
C THR A 314 2.94 -7.52 -5.17
N SER A 315 2.69 -8.54 -4.37
CA SER A 315 1.43 -9.26 -4.37
C SER A 315 0.24 -8.34 -4.11
N ALA A 316 -0.92 -8.70 -4.66
CA ALA A 316 -2.17 -7.98 -4.45
C ALA A 316 -3.05 -8.72 -3.44
N LYS A 317 -3.73 -7.98 -2.56
CA LYS A 317 -4.75 -8.56 -1.68
C LYS A 317 -6.10 -8.51 -2.35
N VAL A 318 -6.71 -9.68 -2.57
CA VAL A 318 -8.03 -9.81 -3.18
C VAL A 318 -9.01 -10.45 -2.21
N GLY A 319 -10.21 -9.89 -2.12
CA GLY A 319 -11.28 -10.46 -1.31
C GLY A 319 -11.89 -11.70 -1.96
N VAL A 320 -12.61 -12.49 -1.16
CA VAL A 320 -13.31 -13.71 -1.61
C VAL A 320 -14.22 -13.47 -2.82
N GLY A 321 -14.91 -12.33 -2.89
CA GLY A 321 -15.76 -11.97 -4.03
C GLY A 321 -15.01 -11.89 -5.36
N ALA A 322 -13.76 -11.43 -5.35
CA ALA A 322 -12.91 -11.37 -6.54
C ALA A 322 -12.49 -12.76 -7.04
N LEU A 323 -12.29 -13.70 -6.11
CA LEU A 323 -11.89 -15.07 -6.43
C LEU A 323 -13.06 -15.92 -6.91
N LEU A 324 -14.20 -15.83 -6.22
CA LEU A 324 -15.44 -16.47 -6.66
C LEU A 324 -15.93 -15.88 -7.98
N GLY A 325 -15.59 -14.61 -8.24
CA GLY A 325 -15.93 -13.93 -9.47
C GLY A 325 -17.43 -13.70 -9.63
N THR A 326 -18.14 -13.40 -8.53
CA THR A 326 -19.61 -13.26 -8.55
C THR A 326 -20.09 -12.18 -9.53
N LEU A 327 -19.29 -11.11 -9.71
CA LEU A 327 -19.53 -10.05 -10.69
C LEU A 327 -18.87 -10.31 -12.05
N ARG A 328 -17.82 -11.12 -12.06
CA ARG A 328 -17.07 -11.55 -13.25
C ARG A 328 -16.12 -12.68 -12.87
N ALA A 329 -16.22 -13.82 -13.54
CA ALA A 329 -15.30 -14.93 -13.30
C ALA A 329 -13.85 -14.56 -13.67
N ASN A 330 -12.90 -14.96 -12.82
CA ASN A 330 -11.47 -14.88 -13.12
C ASN A 330 -10.78 -16.16 -12.65
N PRO A 331 -10.80 -17.23 -13.47
CA PRO A 331 -10.27 -18.52 -13.07
C PRO A 331 -8.77 -18.44 -12.73
N THR A 332 -8.03 -17.55 -13.40
CA THR A 332 -6.61 -17.33 -13.15
C THR A 332 -6.34 -16.79 -11.74
N LEU A 333 -7.19 -15.89 -11.22
CA LEU A 333 -7.06 -15.42 -9.84
C LEU A 333 -7.42 -16.52 -8.84
N ALA A 334 -8.48 -17.29 -9.11
CA ALA A 334 -8.89 -18.39 -8.26
C ALA A 334 -7.79 -19.47 -8.16
N GLU A 335 -7.14 -19.80 -9.28
CA GLU A 335 -6.03 -20.76 -9.35
C GLU A 335 -4.77 -20.25 -8.62
N ALA A 336 -4.43 -18.97 -8.79
CA ALA A 336 -3.26 -18.37 -8.15
C ALA A 336 -3.44 -18.15 -6.63
N ALA A 337 -4.67 -18.16 -6.13
CA ALA A 337 -4.99 -17.98 -4.72
C ALA A 337 -4.74 -19.28 -3.93
N ARG A 338 -3.48 -19.63 -3.66
CA ARG A 338 -3.11 -20.89 -2.94
C ARG A 338 -3.81 -21.09 -1.59
N THR A 339 -4.15 -19.99 -0.91
CA THR A 339 -4.85 -19.98 0.39
C THR A 339 -6.37 -20.08 0.25
N PHE A 340 -6.90 -20.04 -0.96
CA PHE A 340 -8.33 -20.18 -1.25
C PHE A 340 -8.70 -21.67 -1.35
N GLN A 341 -8.66 -22.37 -0.22
CA GLN A 341 -8.99 -23.80 -0.10
C GLN A 341 -10.35 -23.97 0.58
N LEU A 342 -11.41 -23.46 -0.05
CA LEU A 342 -12.77 -23.63 0.46
C LEU A 342 -13.40 -24.89 -0.13
N SER A 343 -14.03 -25.70 0.74
CA SER A 343 -14.78 -26.86 0.27
C SER A 343 -15.94 -26.44 -0.65
N PRO A 344 -16.36 -27.28 -1.61
CA PRO A 344 -17.49 -26.96 -2.49
C PRO A 344 -18.76 -26.59 -1.71
N SER A 345 -19.02 -27.23 -0.56
CA SER A 345 -20.15 -26.91 0.30
C SER A 345 -20.02 -25.54 0.96
N THR A 346 -18.81 -25.15 1.39
CA THR A 346 -18.53 -23.80 1.90
C THR A 346 -18.74 -22.75 0.82
N ILE A 347 -18.26 -22.99 -0.40
CA ILE A 347 -18.49 -22.09 -1.54
C ILE A 347 -19.99 -21.95 -1.82
N GLN A 348 -20.73 -23.06 -1.85
CA GLN A 348 -22.19 -23.04 -2.02
C GLN A 348 -22.90 -22.25 -0.91
N GLN A 349 -22.44 -22.36 0.34
CA GLN A 349 -22.97 -21.56 1.45
C GLN A 349 -22.63 -20.08 1.32
N LEU A 350 -21.41 -19.74 0.90
CA LEU A 350 -20.98 -18.36 0.70
C LEU A 350 -21.79 -17.66 -0.39
N ILE A 351 -22.00 -18.33 -1.53
CA ILE A 351 -22.75 -17.80 -2.68
C ILE A 351 -24.23 -17.54 -2.35
N ARG A 352 -24.78 -18.13 -1.28
CA ARG A 352 -26.14 -17.80 -0.79
C ARG A 352 -26.23 -16.40 -0.18
N ASN A 353 -25.12 -15.78 0.20
CA ASN A 353 -25.11 -14.39 0.66
C ASN A 353 -25.25 -13.44 -0.54
N ASN A 354 -25.72 -12.21 -0.30
CA ASN A 354 -25.74 -11.19 -1.35
C ASN A 354 -24.31 -10.80 -1.77
N GLU A 355 -24.16 -10.25 -2.98
CA GLU A 355 -22.84 -9.92 -3.52
C GLU A 355 -22.11 -8.90 -2.65
N LEU A 356 -22.82 -7.88 -2.14
CA LEU A 356 -22.22 -6.89 -1.25
C LEU A 356 -21.54 -7.55 -0.04
N THR A 357 -22.19 -8.53 0.57
CA THR A 357 -21.66 -9.28 1.70
C THR A 357 -20.41 -10.04 1.27
N ILE A 358 -20.46 -10.79 0.17
CA ILE A 358 -19.33 -11.59 -0.35
C ILE A 358 -18.10 -10.71 -0.64
N TRP A 359 -18.29 -9.54 -1.25
CA TRP A 359 -17.21 -8.61 -1.58
C TRP A 359 -16.67 -7.83 -0.37
N ASN A 360 -17.43 -7.75 0.72
CA ASN A 360 -16.99 -7.12 1.97
C ASN A 360 -16.54 -8.13 3.04
N ILE A 361 -16.50 -9.44 2.74
CA ILE A 361 -15.91 -10.43 3.64
C ILE A 361 -14.46 -10.03 3.89
N GLY A 362 -14.08 -9.87 5.16
CA GLY A 362 -12.73 -9.42 5.55
C GLY A 362 -11.60 -10.42 5.25
N SER A 363 -11.92 -11.59 4.69
CA SER A 363 -10.96 -12.59 4.24
C SER A 363 -10.34 -12.13 2.92
N ASN A 364 -9.04 -11.85 2.95
CA ASN A 364 -8.27 -11.48 1.78
C ASN A 364 -7.23 -12.56 1.49
N HIS A 365 -7.01 -12.80 0.22
CA HIS A 365 -6.02 -13.74 -0.30
C HIS A 365 -4.92 -12.98 -1.03
N GLN A 366 -3.69 -13.41 -0.83
CA GLN A 366 -2.52 -12.83 -1.46
C GLN A 366 -2.34 -13.47 -2.85
N ILE A 367 -2.25 -12.64 -3.89
CA ILE A 367 -2.04 -13.07 -5.28
C ILE A 367 -0.69 -12.56 -5.76
N HIS A 368 0.21 -13.48 -6.09
CA HIS A 368 1.46 -13.16 -6.77
C HIS A 368 1.20 -13.02 -8.27
N ILE A 369 1.29 -11.79 -8.78
CA ILE A 369 1.00 -11.49 -10.19
C ILE A 369 1.88 -12.30 -11.15
N ALA A 370 3.15 -12.53 -10.78
CA ALA A 370 4.07 -13.30 -11.61
C ALA A 370 3.69 -14.79 -11.68
N GLU A 371 3.08 -15.34 -10.61
CA GLU A 371 2.52 -16.69 -10.60
C GLU A 371 1.21 -16.74 -11.40
N ALA A 372 0.31 -15.78 -11.17
CA ALA A 372 -1.00 -15.75 -11.83
C ALA A 372 -0.91 -15.49 -13.34
N PHE A 373 -0.07 -14.54 -13.77
CA PHE A 373 -0.09 -14.02 -15.14
C PHE A 373 1.26 -14.06 -15.87
N GLY A 374 2.33 -14.48 -15.19
CA GLY A 374 3.71 -14.50 -15.71
C GLY A 374 4.53 -13.28 -15.32
N ARG A 375 5.86 -13.44 -15.23
CA ARG A 375 6.82 -12.40 -14.77
C ARG A 375 6.78 -11.12 -15.61
N GLN A 376 6.62 -11.28 -16.93
CA GLN A 376 6.60 -10.20 -17.93
C GLN A 376 5.40 -9.25 -17.80
N ARG A 377 4.45 -9.54 -16.90
CA ARG A 377 3.27 -8.72 -16.66
C ARG A 377 3.51 -7.54 -15.73
N TRP A 378 4.70 -7.42 -15.17
CA TRP A 378 5.12 -6.23 -14.43
C TRP A 378 5.95 -5.29 -15.31
N CYS A 379 5.72 -3.99 -15.13
CA CYS A 379 6.50 -2.90 -15.68
C CYS A 379 6.63 -1.81 -14.61
N PRO A 380 7.42 -2.04 -13.55
CA PRO A 380 7.38 -1.25 -12.31
C PRO A 380 7.85 0.20 -12.49
N THR A 381 8.55 0.54 -13.56
CA THR A 381 8.93 1.91 -13.88
C THR A 381 8.78 2.12 -15.38
N LEU A 382 7.98 3.11 -15.77
CA LEU A 382 7.66 3.40 -17.16
C LEU A 382 7.44 4.89 -17.38
N ILE A 383 8.09 5.44 -18.41
CA ILE A 383 7.62 6.69 -19.03
C ILE A 383 6.54 6.32 -20.04
N ALA A 384 5.31 6.76 -19.78
CA ALA A 384 4.14 6.36 -20.53
C ALA A 384 3.42 7.56 -21.13
N ARG A 385 2.75 7.31 -22.25
CA ARG A 385 1.74 8.22 -22.80
C ARG A 385 0.43 7.96 -22.09
N LEU A 386 -0.07 8.96 -21.36
CA LEU A 386 -1.30 8.80 -20.60
C LEU A 386 -2.51 8.92 -21.55
N LYS A 387 -3.12 7.78 -21.89
CA LYS A 387 -4.28 7.74 -22.81
C LYS A 387 -5.62 8.01 -22.13
N GLY A 388 -5.67 7.93 -20.80
CA GLY A 388 -6.86 8.32 -20.05
C GLY A 388 -6.84 7.90 -18.59
N ILE A 389 -7.82 8.41 -17.87
CA ILE A 389 -8.06 8.12 -16.45
C ILE A 389 -9.45 7.50 -16.34
N LEU A 390 -9.54 6.31 -15.77
CA LEU A 390 -10.79 5.65 -15.43
C LEU A 390 -11.11 5.89 -13.96
N LEU A 391 -12.16 6.66 -13.69
CA LEU A 391 -12.71 6.86 -12.36
C LEU A 391 -13.86 5.90 -12.10
N LEU A 392 -13.69 5.01 -11.12
CA LEU A 392 -14.75 4.13 -10.63
C LEU A 392 -15.61 4.88 -9.61
N ASN A 393 -16.84 5.20 -9.98
CA ASN A 393 -17.84 5.87 -9.13
C ASN A 393 -19.20 5.16 -9.23
N TRP A 394 -19.16 3.84 -9.21
CA TRP A 394 -20.36 3.00 -9.24
C TRP A 394 -21.08 2.95 -7.90
N ASP A 395 -22.37 2.62 -7.93
CA ASP A 395 -23.17 2.41 -6.73
C ASP A 395 -22.98 0.98 -6.22
N VAL A 396 -22.10 0.83 -5.23
CA VAL A 396 -21.82 -0.47 -4.60
C VAL A 396 -23.02 -0.96 -3.78
N GLN A 397 -23.95 -0.08 -3.37
CA GLN A 397 -25.14 -0.51 -2.62
C GLN A 397 -26.08 -1.36 -3.49
N GLU A 398 -26.07 -1.17 -4.81
CA GLU A 398 -26.84 -2.01 -5.74
C GLU A 398 -26.46 -3.50 -5.64
N LEU A 399 -25.23 -3.84 -5.24
CA LEU A 399 -24.80 -5.24 -5.02
C LEU A 399 -25.60 -5.97 -3.92
N SER A 400 -26.30 -5.22 -3.07
CA SER A 400 -27.17 -5.80 -2.04
C SER A 400 -28.62 -5.94 -2.47
N ARG A 401 -29.00 -5.38 -3.63
CA ARG A 401 -30.38 -5.36 -4.11
C ARG A 401 -30.65 -6.57 -5.01
N PRO A 402 -31.78 -7.28 -4.82
CA PRO A 402 -32.11 -8.45 -5.63
C PRO A 402 -32.42 -8.13 -7.10
N HIS A 403 -32.77 -6.87 -7.42
CA HIS A 403 -33.01 -6.41 -8.79
C HIS A 403 -32.43 -5.01 -8.97
N SER A 404 -31.28 -4.91 -9.65
CA SER A 404 -30.68 -3.63 -9.99
C SER A 404 -31.52 -2.88 -11.01
N ARG A 405 -31.92 -1.66 -10.70
CA ARG A 405 -32.68 -0.78 -11.63
C ARG A 405 -31.78 0.18 -12.39
N LEU A 406 -30.53 0.31 -11.97
CA LEU A 406 -29.55 1.19 -12.60
C LEU A 406 -28.75 0.42 -13.65
N SER A 407 -28.61 0.99 -14.84
CA SER A 407 -27.64 0.52 -15.83
C SER A 407 -26.26 1.11 -15.52
N THR A 408 -25.20 0.38 -15.89
CA THR A 408 -23.85 0.95 -15.90
C THR A 408 -23.77 2.03 -16.95
N GLN A 409 -23.28 3.21 -16.57
CA GLN A 409 -23.09 4.35 -17.45
C GLN A 409 -21.61 4.71 -17.53
N VAL A 410 -21.15 5.04 -18.73
CA VAL A 410 -19.79 5.56 -18.97
C VAL A 410 -19.92 7.00 -19.43
N LEU A 411 -19.42 7.92 -18.62
CA LEU A 411 -19.38 9.35 -18.94
C LEU A 411 -17.95 9.71 -19.34
N LYS A 412 -17.78 10.42 -20.45
CA LYS A 412 -16.48 10.97 -20.86
C LYS A 412 -16.46 12.46 -20.52
N TRP A 413 -15.47 12.86 -19.73
CA TRP A 413 -15.21 14.23 -19.33
C TRP A 413 -13.99 14.73 -20.10
N GLU A 414 -14.22 15.69 -20.98
CA GLU A 414 -13.18 16.27 -21.84
C GLU A 414 -12.78 17.69 -21.42
N LYS A 415 -13.64 18.37 -20.64
CA LYS A 415 -13.35 19.72 -20.12
C LYS A 415 -12.50 19.63 -18.86
N ARG A 416 -11.40 20.39 -18.82
CA ARG A 416 -10.49 20.49 -17.66
C ARG A 416 -11.23 20.76 -16.36
N GLU A 417 -12.05 21.82 -16.30
CA GLU A 417 -12.76 22.23 -15.09
C GLU A 417 -13.62 21.11 -14.48
N LYS A 418 -14.38 20.41 -15.32
CA LYS A 418 -15.26 19.33 -14.88
C LYS A 418 -14.47 18.11 -14.40
N SER A 419 -13.41 17.75 -15.13
CA SER A 419 -12.53 16.63 -14.77
C SER A 419 -11.81 16.90 -13.45
N LEU A 420 -11.29 18.11 -13.28
CA LEU A 420 -10.62 18.55 -12.06
C LEU A 420 -11.59 18.60 -10.88
N GLY A 421 -12.80 19.14 -11.07
CA GLY A 421 -13.83 19.19 -10.01
C GLY A 421 -14.20 17.79 -9.50
N LEU A 422 -14.27 16.80 -10.39
CA LEU A 422 -14.52 15.40 -10.04
C LEU A 422 -13.35 14.78 -9.26
N LEU A 423 -12.11 15.02 -9.70
CA LEU A 423 -10.91 14.56 -8.99
C LEU A 423 -10.76 15.22 -7.61
N LYS A 424 -11.07 16.52 -7.49
CA LYS A 424 -11.11 17.25 -6.20
C LYS A 424 -12.14 16.64 -5.27
N THR A 425 -13.36 16.39 -5.76
CA THR A 425 -14.43 15.74 -4.99
C THR A 425 -14.01 14.36 -4.47
N LEU A 426 -13.29 13.60 -5.29
CA LEU A 426 -12.74 12.31 -4.89
C LEU A 426 -11.65 12.46 -3.81
N ALA A 427 -10.73 13.41 -3.98
CA ALA A 427 -9.63 13.62 -3.05
C ALA A 427 -10.10 14.13 -1.68
N GLU A 428 -11.10 15.00 -1.64
CA GLU A 428 -11.70 15.55 -0.42
C GLU A 428 -12.69 14.58 0.26
N GLY A 429 -13.10 13.53 -0.46
CA GLY A 429 -14.07 12.56 0.02
C GLY A 429 -13.60 11.79 1.25
N LYS A 430 -14.42 11.80 2.32
CA LYS A 430 -14.16 11.05 3.57
C LYS A 430 -14.01 9.52 3.36
N SER A 431 -14.48 8.98 2.23
CA SER A 431 -14.54 7.55 1.92
C SER A 431 -13.26 6.98 1.30
N GLY A 432 -12.24 7.79 1.02
CA GLY A 432 -10.90 7.30 0.68
C GLY A 432 -10.04 8.37 0.01
N ALA A 433 -8.94 8.73 0.65
CA ALA A 433 -7.97 9.67 0.10
C ALA A 433 -7.43 9.14 -1.25
N LEU A 434 -7.58 9.95 -2.30
CA LEU A 434 -6.99 9.71 -3.62
C LEU A 434 -5.46 9.57 -3.51
N PHE A 435 -4.86 10.36 -2.63
CA PHE A 435 -3.43 10.31 -2.35
C PHE A 435 -3.12 9.40 -1.18
N LYS A 436 -1.90 8.89 -1.18
CA LYS A 436 -1.36 8.10 -0.08
C LYS A 436 -0.32 8.94 0.64
N GLY A 437 -0.64 9.41 1.84
CA GLY A 437 0.35 9.90 2.80
C GLY A 437 0.82 8.80 3.74
N HIS A 438 2.00 8.98 4.33
CA HIS A 438 2.41 8.19 5.49
C HIS A 438 3.09 9.08 6.53
N TYR A 439 2.72 8.89 7.80
CA TYR A 439 3.24 9.69 8.92
C TYR A 439 4.77 9.74 8.97
N LEU A 440 5.45 8.61 8.69
CA LEU A 440 6.92 8.52 8.71
C LEU A 440 7.61 9.17 7.50
N LEU A 441 6.86 9.61 6.48
CA LEU A 441 7.37 10.23 5.27
C LEU A 441 6.94 11.70 5.12
N ARG A 442 6.25 12.25 6.12
CA ARG A 442 5.70 13.61 6.10
C ARG A 442 6.75 14.72 5.95
N SER A 443 8.04 14.41 6.18
CA SER A 443 9.16 15.33 5.94
C SER A 443 9.54 15.43 4.46
N LEU A 444 9.18 14.44 3.64
CA LEU A 444 9.48 14.39 2.20
C LEU A 444 8.23 14.60 1.34
N TYR A 445 7.04 14.29 1.89
CA TYR A 445 5.78 14.30 1.14
C TYR A 445 4.69 15.00 1.92
N ASP A 446 4.19 16.11 1.36
CA ASP A 446 3.04 16.83 1.87
C ASP A 446 1.80 16.47 1.06
N GLU A 447 0.92 15.67 1.66
CA GLU A 447 -0.35 15.25 1.04
C GLU A 447 -1.29 16.44 0.80
N THR A 448 -1.15 17.54 1.55
CA THR A 448 -2.04 18.70 1.41
C THR A 448 -1.80 19.46 0.11
N ASN A 449 -0.58 19.40 -0.45
CA ASN A 449 -0.25 19.99 -1.75
C ASN A 449 -0.47 19.02 -2.93
N ALA A 450 -0.84 17.77 -2.67
CA ALA A 450 -0.87 16.72 -3.68
C ALA A 450 -1.90 16.98 -4.80
N MET A 451 -3.03 17.63 -4.50
CA MET A 451 -4.01 18.00 -5.54
C MET A 451 -3.47 19.05 -6.51
N ASN A 452 -2.68 20.01 -6.04
CA ASN A 452 -2.12 21.05 -6.90
C ASN A 452 -1.10 20.44 -7.86
N LEU A 453 -0.20 19.59 -7.35
CA LEU A 453 0.73 18.83 -8.17
C LEU A 453 0.02 17.91 -9.17
N LEU A 454 -1.11 17.29 -8.80
CA LEU A 454 -1.88 16.45 -9.71
C LEU A 454 -2.48 17.29 -10.84
N GLU A 455 -2.98 18.48 -10.50
CA GLU A 455 -3.49 19.43 -11.47
C GLU A 455 -2.39 19.84 -12.46
N ASP A 456 -1.20 20.17 -11.96
CA ASP A 456 -0.05 20.55 -12.78
C ASP A 456 0.41 19.40 -13.68
N PHE A 457 0.51 18.17 -13.17
CA PHE A 457 0.97 17.02 -13.95
C PHE A 457 0.00 16.58 -15.05
N LEU A 458 -1.31 16.73 -14.82
CA LEU A 458 -2.34 16.28 -15.77
C LEU A 458 -2.84 17.38 -16.70
N PHE A 459 -2.78 18.64 -16.27
CA PHE A 459 -3.39 19.77 -16.97
C PHE A 459 -2.45 20.97 -17.14
N GLY A 460 -1.16 20.83 -16.81
CA GLY A 460 -0.14 21.87 -16.96
C GLY A 460 0.26 22.14 -18.41
N ALA A 461 0.53 23.41 -18.69
CA ALA A 461 1.03 24.02 -19.94
C ALA A 461 0.17 23.93 -21.22
N ASN A 462 -0.43 22.80 -21.59
CA ASN A 462 -1.13 22.64 -22.88
C ASN A 462 -2.56 22.12 -22.73
N GLU A 463 -3.55 23.00 -22.86
CA GLU A 463 -4.99 22.65 -22.83
C GLU A 463 -5.39 21.63 -23.91
N SER A 464 -4.63 21.52 -24.99
CA SER A 464 -4.83 20.54 -26.07
C SER A 464 -4.45 19.10 -25.70
N SER A 465 -3.69 18.90 -24.61
CA SER A 465 -3.08 17.60 -24.26
C SER A 465 -3.71 16.91 -23.04
N VAL A 466 -4.89 17.39 -22.61
CA VAL A 466 -5.57 16.87 -21.41
C VAL A 466 -5.96 15.41 -21.58
N PRO A 467 -5.53 14.50 -20.68
CA PRO A 467 -5.92 13.10 -20.75
C PRO A 467 -7.43 12.96 -20.50
N PRO A 468 -8.16 12.23 -21.35
CA PRO A 468 -9.60 12.07 -21.18
C PRO A 468 -9.92 11.32 -19.88
N LEU A 469 -10.88 11.85 -19.11
CA LEU A 469 -11.36 11.21 -17.90
C LEU A 469 -12.67 10.49 -18.18
N TYR A 470 -12.69 9.18 -17.94
CA TYR A 470 -13.86 8.34 -18.05
C TYR A 470 -14.39 8.03 -16.66
N GLU A 471 -15.65 8.35 -16.40
CA GLU A 471 -16.29 8.01 -15.14
C GLU A 471 -17.30 6.89 -15.35
N MET A 472 -17.22 5.86 -14.51
CA MET A 472 -18.19 4.79 -14.46
C MET A 472 -19.17 4.98 -13.30
N ARG A 473 -20.45 5.11 -13.62
CA ARG A 473 -21.56 5.31 -12.65
C ARG A 473 -22.62 4.21 -12.77
N GLY A 474 -23.50 4.17 -11.78
CA GLY A 474 -24.62 3.23 -11.75
C GLY A 474 -24.18 1.85 -11.30
N SER A 475 -24.74 0.80 -11.89
CA SER A 475 -24.46 -0.58 -11.47
C SER A 475 -23.02 -1.02 -11.78
N VAL A 476 -22.51 -1.91 -10.94
CA VAL A 476 -21.16 -2.44 -11.00
C VAL A 476 -21.01 -3.39 -12.20
N SER A 477 -20.15 -3.06 -13.16
CA SER A 477 -19.88 -3.94 -14.31
C SER A 477 -18.39 -3.94 -14.66
N PHE A 478 -17.69 -5.02 -14.27
CA PHE A 478 -16.29 -5.22 -14.66
C PHE A 478 -16.13 -5.48 -16.15
N ASP A 479 -17.12 -6.09 -16.82
CA ASP A 479 -17.07 -6.36 -18.26
C ASP A 479 -17.04 -5.07 -19.08
N ALA A 480 -17.93 -4.12 -18.77
CA ALA A 480 -17.94 -2.81 -19.41
C ALA A 480 -16.62 -2.06 -19.18
N ALA A 481 -16.11 -2.09 -17.94
CA ALA A 481 -14.87 -1.42 -17.56
C ALA A 481 -13.64 -1.97 -18.30
N VAL A 482 -13.49 -3.29 -18.36
CA VAL A 482 -12.36 -3.91 -19.08
C VAL A 482 -12.47 -3.67 -20.58
N LYS A 483 -13.67 -3.75 -21.15
CA LYS A 483 -13.88 -3.45 -22.57
C LYS A 483 -13.49 -2.00 -22.88
N LEU A 484 -13.84 -1.06 -22.00
CA LEU A 484 -13.43 0.34 -22.10
C LEU A 484 -11.90 0.48 -22.06
N ILE A 485 -11.23 -0.16 -21.09
CA ILE A 485 -9.77 -0.12 -20.97
C ILE A 485 -9.10 -0.68 -22.24
N GLY A 486 -9.42 -1.91 -22.62
CA GLY A 486 -8.71 -2.61 -23.69
C GLY A 486 -9.10 -2.16 -25.10
N SER A 487 -10.39 -1.88 -25.32
CA SER A 487 -10.92 -1.62 -26.68
C SER A 487 -11.07 -0.14 -27.01
N HIS A 488 -11.01 0.76 -26.02
CA HIS A 488 -11.21 2.19 -26.23
C HIS A 488 -10.05 3.05 -25.73
N ILE A 489 -9.60 2.88 -24.48
CA ILE A 489 -8.53 3.71 -23.91
C ILE A 489 -7.17 3.28 -24.45
N LEU A 490 -6.84 2.00 -24.35
CA LEU A 490 -5.56 1.44 -24.78
C LEU A 490 -5.61 0.83 -26.18
N LYS A 491 -6.50 1.33 -27.06
CA LYS A 491 -6.78 0.74 -28.37
C LYS A 491 -5.52 0.19 -29.02
N GLN A 492 -5.51 -1.12 -29.26
CA GLN A 492 -4.57 -1.73 -30.19
C GLN A 492 -4.89 -1.17 -31.58
N SER A 493 -4.21 -0.10 -31.99
CA SER A 493 -4.06 0.21 -33.40
C SER A 493 -3.33 -0.97 -34.04
N TYR A 494 -4.08 -1.96 -34.52
CA TYR A 494 -3.58 -2.88 -35.53
C TYR A 494 -3.40 -2.04 -36.80
N SER A 495 -2.15 -1.73 -37.12
CA SER A 495 -1.72 -1.38 -38.46
C SER A 495 -0.69 -2.41 -38.86
#